data_AF-A0A7L3HN13-F1
#
_entry.id   AF-A0A7L3HN13-F1
#
_cell.length_a   1.000
_cell.length_b   1.000
_cell.length_c   1.000
_cell.angle_alpha   90.00
_cell.angle_beta   90.00
_cell.angle_gamma   90.00
#
_symmetry.space_group_name_H-M   'P 1'
#
loop_
_entity.id
_entity.type
_entity.pdbx_description
1 polymer ?
#
loop_
_entity_poly.entity_id
_entity_poly.type
_entity_poly.pdbx_seq_one_letter_code
_entity_poly.pdbx_strand_id
1 'polypeptide(L)'
;QPLPNSTNLTPEELGNSTLYRDLVDPANWFGVRKGFPNWDYVKNHLQVLLLLVFEAVVYRRQQYHRKQHQLVAPVTETIFEDISREHLDLGLVSCAKYFINYFYYKF
;
A
#
# COMPACT_ATOMS: atom_id res chain seq x y z
N GLN A 1 -23.70 24.40 25.42
CA GLN A 1 -22.80 25.36 24.75
C GLN A 1 -21.56 25.51 25.62
N PRO A 2 -20.35 25.45 25.05
CA PRO A 2 -19.13 25.77 25.80
C PRO A 2 -19.16 27.23 26.23
N LEU A 3 -18.53 27.55 27.36
CA LEU A 3 -18.49 28.92 27.87
C LEU A 3 -17.65 29.81 26.93
N PRO A 4 -18.03 31.08 26.73
CA PRO A 4 -17.41 31.98 25.75
C PRO A 4 -15.91 32.25 25.99
N ASN A 5 -15.40 32.03 27.20
CA ASN A 5 -13.97 32.23 27.55
C ASN A 5 -13.14 30.94 27.50
N SER A 6 -13.68 29.82 27.00
CA SER A 6 -13.05 28.50 27.10
C SER A 6 -12.53 27.97 25.76
N THR A 7 -12.81 28.66 24.65
CA THR A 7 -12.42 28.21 23.30
C THR A 7 -11.96 29.38 22.45
N ASN A 8 -10.86 29.21 21.71
CA ASN A 8 -10.33 30.20 20.76
C ASN A 8 -11.14 30.28 19.45
N LEU A 9 -12.28 29.58 19.36
CA LEU A 9 -13.14 29.55 18.18
C LEU A 9 -14.23 30.60 18.30
N THR A 10 -14.52 31.27 17.19
CA THR A 10 -15.69 32.14 17.08
C THR A 10 -16.98 31.33 17.18
N PRO A 11 -18.12 31.94 17.58
CA PRO A 11 -19.39 31.22 17.67
C PRO A 11 -19.84 30.57 16.35
N GLU A 12 -19.51 31.19 15.21
CA GLU A 12 -19.80 30.68 13.87
C GLU A 12 -18.95 29.46 13.53
N GLU A 13 -17.64 29.50 13.80
CA GLU A 13 -16.74 28.36 13.62
C GLU A 13 -17.11 27.19 14.53
N LEU A 14 -17.50 27.49 15.77
CA LEU A 14 -17.97 26.50 16.72
C LEU A 14 -19.23 25.80 16.20
N GLY A 15 -20.23 26.56 15.75
CA GLY A 15 -21.46 26.01 15.17
C GLY A 15 -21.24 25.16 13.91
N ASN A 16 -20.17 25.43 13.16
CA ASN A 16 -19.79 24.66 11.97
C ASN A 16 -18.86 23.47 12.26
N SER A 17 -18.37 23.34 13.49
CA SER A 17 -17.44 22.27 13.86
C SER A 17 -18.12 20.91 13.99
N THR A 18 -17.36 19.84 13.77
CA THR A 18 -17.87 18.45 13.76
C THR A 18 -18.56 18.03 15.07
N LEU A 19 -18.15 18.58 16.22
CA LEU A 19 -18.66 18.18 17.53
C LEU A 19 -19.91 18.95 17.97
N TYR A 20 -20.13 20.15 17.42
CA TYR A 20 -21.17 21.06 17.87
C TYR A 20 -22.23 21.36 16.80
N ARG A 21 -21.97 20.99 15.54
CA ARG A 21 -22.92 21.15 14.44
C ARG A 21 -24.09 20.17 14.53
N ASP A 22 -23.80 18.89 14.79
CA ASP A 22 -24.76 17.78 14.76
C ASP A 22 -24.46 16.74 15.85
N LEU A 23 -25.40 15.83 16.10
CA LEU A 23 -25.19 14.68 17.00
C LEU A 23 -24.05 13.79 16.46
N VAL A 24 -23.06 13.53 17.32
CA VAL A 24 -21.91 12.68 17.00
C VAL A 24 -22.26 11.23 17.32
N ASP A 25 -22.17 10.36 16.31
CA ASP A 25 -22.23 8.91 16.50
C ASP A 25 -20.86 8.40 16.99
N PRO A 26 -20.75 7.82 18.21
CA PRO A 26 -19.49 7.27 18.71
C PRO A 26 -18.93 6.14 17.84
N ALA A 27 -19.75 5.40 17.11
CA ALA A 27 -19.31 4.30 16.25
C ALA A 27 -18.41 4.79 15.10
N ASN A 28 -18.65 6.01 14.64
CA ASN A 28 -17.86 6.65 13.59
C ASN A 28 -16.38 6.83 13.98
N TRP A 29 -16.11 7.08 15.27
CA TRP A 29 -14.74 7.16 15.79
C TRP A 29 -13.98 5.84 15.67
N PHE A 30 -14.68 4.71 15.82
CA PHE A 30 -14.13 3.37 15.62
C PHE A 30 -14.08 2.96 14.14
N GLY A 31 -14.37 3.88 13.23
CA GLY A 31 -14.43 3.62 11.79
C GLY A 31 -15.70 2.92 11.34
N VAL A 32 -16.67 2.67 12.22
CA VAL A 32 -17.94 2.03 11.88
C VAL A 32 -18.93 3.08 11.37
N ARG A 33 -19.34 2.96 10.11
CA ARG A 33 -20.32 3.87 9.51
C ARG A 33 -21.39 3.07 8.78
N LYS A 34 -22.64 3.48 8.92
CA LYS A 34 -23.74 2.98 8.09
C LYS A 34 -23.74 3.76 6.77
N GLY A 35 -22.94 3.32 5.80
CA GLY A 35 -22.91 3.90 4.45
C GLY A 35 -23.93 3.22 3.53
N PHE A 36 -24.62 4.00 2.70
CA PHE A 36 -25.38 3.49 1.56
C PHE A 36 -24.90 4.22 0.30
N PRO A 37 -24.44 3.52 -0.76
CA PRO A 37 -24.43 2.07 -0.94
C PRO A 37 -23.32 1.34 -0.14
N ASN A 38 -23.61 0.12 0.31
CA ASN A 38 -22.71 -0.68 1.17
C ASN A 38 -21.37 -1.04 0.50
N TRP A 39 -21.33 -1.10 -0.83
CA TRP A 39 -20.16 -1.54 -1.59
C TRP A 39 -18.95 -0.63 -1.38
N ASP A 40 -19.14 0.69 -1.46
CA ASP A 40 -18.03 1.65 -1.43
C ASP A 40 -17.30 1.65 -0.08
N TYR A 41 -18.05 1.40 1.00
CA TYR A 41 -17.51 1.27 2.35
C TYR A 41 -16.58 0.06 2.52
N VAL A 42 -16.91 -1.07 1.89
CA VAL A 42 -16.16 -2.33 2.05
C VAL A 42 -15.09 -2.51 0.97
N LYS A 43 -15.23 -1.85 -0.18
CA LYS A 43 -14.34 -1.97 -1.34
C LYS A 43 -12.86 -1.78 -1.00
N ASN A 44 -12.51 -0.74 -0.22
CA ASN A 44 -11.12 -0.46 0.14
C ASN A 44 -10.50 -1.61 0.97
N HIS A 45 -11.26 -2.14 1.93
CA HIS A 45 -10.81 -3.27 2.76
C HIS A 45 -10.65 -4.55 1.92
N LEU A 46 -11.55 -4.80 0.98
CA LEU A 46 -11.43 -5.93 0.05
C LEU A 46 -10.22 -5.81 -0.86
N GLN A 47 -9.88 -4.61 -1.33
CA GLN A 47 -8.67 -4.38 -2.14
C GLN A 47 -7.40 -4.68 -1.34
N VAL A 48 -7.30 -4.19 -0.10
CA VAL A 48 -6.16 -4.50 0.78
C VAL A 48 -6.08 -6.00 1.04
N LEU A 49 -7.20 -6.64 1.35
CA LEU A 49 -7.25 -8.10 1.55
C LEU A 49 -6.79 -8.87 0.31
N LEU A 50 -7.24 -8.44 -0.88
CA LEU A 50 -6.85 -9.05 -2.15
C LEU A 50 -5.35 -8.90 -2.39
N LEU A 51 -4.75 -7.76 -2.08
CA LEU A 51 -3.30 -7.55 -2.18
C LEU A 51 -2.52 -8.47 -1.23
N LEU A 52 -2.97 -8.62 0.02
CA LEU A 52 -2.32 -9.51 1.01
C LEU A 52 -2.40 -10.98 0.59
N VAL A 53 -3.57 -11.42 0.10
CA VAL A 53 -3.73 -12.78 -0.43
C VAL A 53 -2.86 -12.97 -1.67
N PHE A 54 -2.83 -11.98 -2.57
CA PHE A 54 -2.03 -12.03 -3.79
C PHE A 54 -0.53 -12.15 -3.48
N GLU A 55 -0.02 -11.36 -2.53
CA GLU A 55 1.36 -11.46 -2.04
C GLU A 55 1.67 -12.89 -1.56
N ALA A 56 0.84 -13.43 -0.67
CA ALA A 56 1.03 -14.79 -0.16
C ALA A 56 0.99 -15.84 -1.27
N VAL A 57 0.11 -15.69 -2.26
CA VAL A 57 0.02 -16.57 -3.43
C VAL A 57 1.29 -16.51 -4.26
N VAL A 58 1.81 -15.31 -4.54
CA VAL A 58 3.06 -15.12 -5.29
C VAL A 58 4.22 -15.82 -4.59
N TYR A 59 4.39 -15.60 -3.28
CA TYR A 59 5.44 -16.26 -2.50
C TYR A 59 5.31 -17.79 -2.53
N ARG A 60 4.11 -18.33 -2.32
CA ARG A 60 3.86 -19.78 -2.36
C ARG A 60 4.15 -20.35 -3.75
N ARG A 61 3.73 -19.65 -4.81
CA ARG A 61 3.95 -20.08 -6.20
C ARG A 61 5.44 -20.10 -6.55
N GLN A 62 6.18 -19.07 -6.16
CA GLN A 62 7.63 -19.02 -6.36
C GLN A 62 8.34 -20.16 -5.61
N GLN A 63 7.98 -20.40 -4.34
CA GLN A 63 8.55 -21.51 -3.56
C GLN A 63 8.25 -22.87 -4.18
N TYR A 64 7.01 -23.09 -4.64
CA TYR A 64 6.61 -24.32 -5.30
C TYR A 64 7.42 -24.55 -6.59
N HIS A 65 7.52 -23.53 -7.44
CA HIS A 65 8.30 -23.60 -8.67
C HIS A 65 9.78 -23.95 -8.40
N ARG A 66 10.40 -23.29 -7.40
CA ARG A 66 11.79 -23.57 -7.02
C ARG A 66 11.98 -25.02 -6.58
N LYS A 67 11.06 -25.56 -5.76
CA LYS A 67 11.10 -26.97 -5.32
C LYS A 67 10.95 -27.94 -6.48
N GLN A 68 10.02 -27.70 -7.40
CA GLN A 68 9.79 -28.57 -8.55
C GLN A 68 10.99 -28.65 -9.49
N HIS A 69 11.67 -27.52 -9.71
CA HIS A 69 12.81 -27.42 -10.62
C HIS A 69 14.17 -27.52 -9.91
N GLN A 70 14.20 -27.82 -8.61
CA GLN A 70 15.42 -27.89 -7.79
C GLN A 70 16.29 -26.62 -7.88
N LEU A 71 15.64 -25.47 -8.03
CA LEU A 71 16.31 -24.17 -8.12
C LEU A 71 16.64 -23.65 -6.72
N VAL A 72 17.84 -23.10 -6.56
CA VAL A 72 18.27 -22.42 -5.34
C VAL A 72 17.57 -21.06 -5.26
N ALA A 73 17.28 -20.58 -4.05
CA ALA A 73 16.80 -19.22 -3.88
C ALA A 73 17.91 -18.25 -4.35
N PRO A 74 17.60 -17.29 -5.23
CA PRO A 74 18.60 -16.35 -5.70
C PRO A 74 19.15 -15.54 -4.54
N VAL A 75 20.49 -15.45 -4.46
CA VAL A 75 21.20 -14.70 -3.41
C VAL A 75 21.04 -13.20 -3.63
N THR A 76 20.89 -12.80 -4.90
CA THR A 76 20.59 -11.43 -5.30
C THR A 76 19.09 -11.30 -5.57
N GLU A 77 18.43 -10.31 -4.97
CA GLU A 77 17.01 -9.99 -5.20
C GLU A 77 16.77 -9.33 -6.58
N THR A 78 17.43 -9.84 -7.61
CA THR A 78 17.41 -9.35 -8.99
C THR A 78 16.42 -10.13 -9.83
N ILE A 79 15.79 -9.48 -10.81
CA ILE A 79 14.85 -10.10 -11.74
C ILE A 79 15.62 -10.93 -12.79
N PHE A 80 16.72 -10.37 -13.31
CA PHE A 80 17.57 -11.01 -14.31
C PHE A 80 18.90 -11.43 -13.67
N GLU A 81 18.99 -12.68 -13.23
CA GLU A 81 20.21 -13.23 -12.59
C GLU A 81 21.41 -13.29 -13.56
N ASP A 82 21.15 -13.32 -14.87
CA ASP A 82 22.16 -13.36 -15.93
C ASP A 82 22.90 -12.02 -16.14
N ILE A 83 22.41 -10.92 -15.57
CA ILE A 83 22.91 -9.59 -15.86
C ILE A 83 23.68 -9.00 -14.69
N SER A 84 25.00 -8.93 -14.88
CA SER A 84 25.94 -8.26 -13.99
C SER A 84 26.39 -6.89 -14.54
N ARG A 85 27.23 -6.17 -13.77
CA ARG A 85 27.82 -4.89 -14.21
C ARG A 85 28.65 -5.02 -15.49
N GLU A 86 29.24 -6.19 -15.74
CA GLU A 86 30.02 -6.48 -16.94
C GLU A 86 29.16 -6.47 -18.21
N HIS A 87 27.87 -6.83 -18.07
CA HIS A 87 26.94 -6.91 -19.17
C HIS A 87 26.32 -5.57 -19.56
N LEU A 88 26.54 -4.51 -18.77
CA LEU A 88 25.99 -3.17 -19.01
C LEU A 88 26.43 -2.64 -20.39
N ASP A 89 27.69 -2.87 -20.75
CA ASP A 89 28.32 -2.25 -21.90
C ASP A 89 28.27 -3.15 -23.16
N LEU A 90 27.65 -4.34 -23.06
CA LEU A 90 27.53 -5.31 -24.17
C LEU A 90 26.42 -4.97 -25.16
N GLY A 91 25.46 -4.12 -24.79
CA GLY A 91 24.39 -3.68 -25.68
C GLY A 91 23.18 -3.06 -24.98
N LEU A 92 22.27 -2.48 -25.76
CA LEU A 92 21.12 -1.75 -25.24
C LEU A 92 20.17 -2.62 -24.40
N VAL A 93 19.94 -3.87 -24.81
CA VAL A 93 19.05 -4.79 -24.08
C VAL A 93 19.64 -5.19 -22.73
N SER A 94 20.93 -5.55 -22.69
CA SER A 94 21.63 -5.89 -21.45
C SER A 94 21.72 -4.68 -20.52
N CYS A 95 21.90 -3.48 -21.08
CA CYS A 95 21.84 -2.23 -20.35
C CYS A 95 20.47 -1.98 -19.72
N ALA A 96 19.37 -2.16 -20.47
CA ALA A 96 18.02 -2.02 -19.94
C ALA A 96 17.74 -3.04 -18.82
N LYS A 97 18.13 -4.31 -19.00
CA LYS A 97 18.00 -5.33 -17.94
C LYS A 97 18.80 -4.98 -16.69
N TYR A 98 20.02 -4.45 -16.86
CA TYR A 98 20.84 -4.00 -15.73
C TYR A 98 20.17 -2.86 -14.97
N PHE A 99 19.62 -1.87 -15.68
CA PHE A 99 18.87 -0.81 -15.02
C PHE A 99 17.61 -1.34 -14.34
N ILE A 100 16.84 -2.25 -14.94
CA ILE A 100 15.66 -2.84 -14.27
C ILE A 100 16.06 -3.50 -12.93
N ASN A 101 17.20 -4.18 -12.86
CA ASN A 101 17.69 -4.80 -11.63
C ASN A 101 18.21 -3.79 -10.60
N TYR A 102 18.93 -2.75 -11.03
CA TYR A 102 19.76 -1.91 -10.14
C TYR A 102 19.43 -0.41 -10.19
N PHE A 103 18.30 -0.02 -10.77
CA PHE A 103 17.93 1.40 -10.92
C PHE A 103 17.89 2.10 -9.57
N TYR A 104 17.06 1.61 -8.64
CA TYR A 104 16.88 2.19 -7.30
C TYR A 104 18.10 2.02 -6.39
N TYR A 105 18.95 1.03 -6.67
CA TYR A 105 20.20 0.86 -5.95
C TYR A 105 21.22 1.95 -6.34
N LYS A 106 21.19 2.41 -7.59
CA LYS A 106 22.19 3.35 -8.13
C LYS A 106 21.72 4.81 -8.14
N PHE A 107 20.42 5.05 -8.24
CA PHE A 107 19.78 6.35 -8.28
C PHE A 107 18.66 6.42 -7.24
#